data_AF-A0A7Y5VJA8-F1
#
_entry.id   AF-A0A7Y5VJA8-F1
#
_cell.length_a   1.000
_cell.length_b   1.000
_cell.length_c   1.000
_cell.angle_alpha   90.00
_cell.angle_beta   90.00
_cell.angle_gamma   90.00
#
_symmetry.space_group_name_H-M   'P 1'
#
loop_
_entity.id
_entity.type
_entity.pdbx_description
1 polymer ?
#
loop_
_entity_poly.entity_id
_entity_poly.type
_entity_poly.pdbx_seq_one_letter_code
_entity_poly.pdbx_strand_id
1 'polypeptide(L)'
;MTNDFRLARKNLGATIATTVAAAGILFLTVGCSTKNYVRSQTAPLIQNTNDLDAKTAQDHRTILDTDQRAQAGIARAQGAADTADQHAMAAGTAADAAGKSAQEAYNRVDSLTGVVANLDHYTPLADVTVTFGFDKATLTASDKKDLDAFAAKLDGARHYILEVTGGTDSTGDPQY
;
A
#
# COMPACT_ATOMS: atom_id res chain seq x y z
N MET A 1 7.17 -11.73 37.02
CA MET A 1 7.25 -12.06 38.45
C MET A 1 6.08 -12.95 38.78
N THR A 2 6.41 -14.12 39.30
CA THR A 2 5.55 -15.25 39.59
C THR A 2 4.73 -15.05 40.87
N ASN A 3 3.76 -15.95 41.05
CA ASN A 3 3.27 -16.57 42.31
C ASN A 3 1.77 -16.31 42.55
N ASP A 4 0.92 -17.31 42.40
CA ASP A 4 0.64 -18.41 43.37
C ASP A 4 0.18 -17.90 44.74
N PHE A 5 -1.04 -18.28 45.15
CA PHE A 5 -1.41 -18.83 46.47
C PHE A 5 -2.94 -19.09 46.49
N ARG A 6 -3.38 -20.35 46.39
CA ARG A 6 -3.67 -21.31 47.48
C ARG A 6 -5.03 -21.12 48.19
N LEU A 7 -5.84 -22.17 48.01
CA LEU A 7 -6.63 -22.91 49.01
C LEU A 7 -7.32 -22.12 50.13
N ALA A 8 -8.67 -22.16 50.12
CA ALA A 8 -9.48 -22.07 51.33
C ALA A 8 -10.33 -23.34 51.48
N ARG A 9 -9.88 -24.20 52.40
CA ARG A 9 -10.57 -25.35 52.99
C ARG A 9 -11.29 -24.85 54.24
N LYS A 10 -12.60 -25.10 54.38
CA LYS A 10 -13.41 -24.95 55.61
C LYS A 10 -14.74 -25.70 55.38
N ASN A 11 -15.33 -26.47 56.27
CA ASN A 11 -14.94 -27.03 57.57
C ASN A 11 -15.89 -28.20 57.84
N LEU A 12 -15.34 -29.28 58.39
CA LEU A 12 -16.06 -30.44 58.92
C LEU A 12 -16.62 -30.06 60.31
N GLY A 13 -17.91 -30.30 60.55
CA GLY A 13 -18.56 -30.10 61.84
C GLY A 13 -19.60 -31.18 62.06
N ALA A 14 -19.28 -32.13 62.93
CA ALA A 14 -20.07 -33.30 63.30
C ALA A 14 -21.12 -32.96 64.37
N THR A 15 -22.28 -33.63 64.31
CA THR A 15 -23.07 -33.95 65.51
C THR A 15 -23.92 -35.18 65.26
N ILE A 16 -23.57 -36.25 65.98
CA ILE A 16 -24.29 -37.52 66.09
C ILE A 16 -25.24 -37.37 67.29
N ALA A 17 -26.53 -37.64 67.12
CA ALA A 17 -27.45 -37.90 68.22
C ALA A 17 -28.46 -38.98 67.81
N THR A 18 -28.28 -40.14 68.41
CA THR A 18 -29.08 -41.36 68.34
C THR A 18 -30.43 -41.23 69.05
N THR A 19 -31.51 -41.70 68.40
CA THR A 19 -32.69 -42.29 69.07
C THR A 19 -33.22 -43.45 68.22
N VAL A 20 -33.49 -44.58 68.90
CA VAL A 20 -33.87 -45.90 68.36
C VAL A 20 -35.34 -46.20 68.73
N ALA A 21 -35.97 -47.09 67.94
CA ALA A 21 -37.23 -47.83 68.14
C ALA A 21 -38.45 -47.25 67.36
N ALA A 22 -39.31 -48.01 66.66
CA ALA A 22 -39.63 -49.44 66.68
C ALA A 22 -40.34 -49.92 65.38
N ALA A 23 -40.17 -51.22 65.09
CA ALA A 23 -41.14 -52.20 64.56
C ALA A 23 -42.01 -51.94 63.30
N GLY A 24 -41.82 -52.79 62.27
CA GLY A 24 -42.80 -53.08 61.21
C GLY A 24 -42.32 -54.22 60.30
N ILE A 25 -43.01 -55.37 60.37
CA ILE A 25 -42.60 -56.69 59.86
C ILE A 25 -42.92 -56.92 58.36
N LEU A 26 -42.04 -57.72 57.76
CA LEU A 26 -41.97 -58.47 56.51
C LEU A 26 -43.24 -58.83 55.69
N PHE A 27 -43.01 -58.94 54.37
CA PHE A 27 -43.27 -60.09 53.45
C PHE A 27 -44.12 -59.84 52.19
N LEU A 28 -43.48 -60.11 51.05
CA LEU A 28 -43.97 -60.82 49.85
C LEU A 28 -45.22 -60.30 49.12
N THR A 29 -44.99 -59.48 48.10
CA THR A 29 -45.81 -59.50 46.86
C THR A 29 -44.91 -59.38 45.62
N VAL A 30 -44.19 -60.47 45.31
CA VAL A 30 -43.66 -60.68 43.96
C VAL A 30 -44.86 -61.08 43.09
N GLY A 31 -45.51 -60.11 42.47
CA GLY A 31 -46.77 -60.33 41.73
C GLY A 31 -46.94 -59.33 40.58
N CYS A 32 -46.43 -59.71 39.41
CA CYS A 32 -46.95 -59.42 38.06
C CYS A 32 -47.49 -58.00 37.76
N SER A 33 -46.62 -57.04 37.42
CA SER A 33 -47.05 -55.84 36.65
C SER A 33 -46.02 -55.33 35.63
N THR A 34 -45.21 -56.23 35.06
CA THR A 34 -44.05 -55.84 34.22
C THR A 34 -44.35 -55.65 32.73
N LYS A 35 -45.60 -55.59 32.26
CA LYS A 35 -45.86 -55.54 30.80
C LYS A 35 -46.57 -54.29 30.26
N ASN A 36 -47.46 -53.66 31.03
CA ASN A 36 -48.13 -52.43 30.57
C ASN A 36 -47.49 -51.13 31.09
N TYR A 37 -46.81 -51.15 32.25
CA TYR A 37 -46.08 -49.98 32.73
C TYR A 37 -44.77 -49.74 31.94
N VAL A 38 -44.07 -50.82 31.58
CA VAL A 38 -42.87 -50.74 30.73
C VAL A 38 -43.22 -50.26 29.31
N ARG A 39 -44.43 -50.55 28.80
CA ARG A 39 -44.86 -50.11 27.46
C ARG A 39 -45.35 -48.66 27.45
N SER A 40 -45.90 -48.16 28.55
CA SER A 40 -46.28 -46.75 28.73
C SER A 40 -45.09 -45.82 29.02
N GLN A 41 -43.96 -46.35 29.49
CA GLN A 41 -42.73 -45.58 29.74
C GLN A 41 -41.62 -45.76 28.69
N THR A 42 -41.72 -46.75 27.79
CA THR A 42 -40.79 -46.87 26.65
C THR A 42 -41.25 -46.15 25.39
N ALA A 43 -42.51 -45.73 25.29
CA ALA A 43 -42.99 -44.85 24.23
C ALA A 43 -42.19 -43.53 24.12
N PRO A 44 -41.91 -42.78 25.22
CA PRO A 44 -41.09 -41.57 25.12
C PRO A 44 -39.61 -41.86 24.83
N LEU A 45 -39.09 -43.07 25.10
CA LEU A 45 -37.68 -43.39 24.85
C LEU A 45 -37.36 -43.55 23.36
N ILE A 46 -38.23 -44.20 22.58
CA ILE A 46 -38.06 -44.35 21.12
C ILE A 46 -38.16 -42.97 20.43
N GLN A 47 -39.04 -42.10 20.92
CA GLN A 47 -39.19 -40.74 20.40
C GLN A 47 -37.97 -39.86 20.73
N ASN A 48 -37.44 -39.97 21.95
CA ASN A 48 -36.18 -39.31 22.33
C ASN A 48 -34.96 -39.84 21.55
N THR A 49 -34.89 -41.13 21.21
CA THR A 49 -33.80 -41.68 20.38
C THR A 49 -33.89 -41.19 18.94
N ASN A 50 -35.10 -41.16 18.35
CA ASN A 50 -35.30 -40.59 17.01
C ASN A 50 -34.96 -39.09 16.97
N ASP A 51 -35.29 -38.34 18.02
CA ASP A 51 -34.94 -36.92 18.16
C ASP A 51 -33.43 -36.69 18.35
N LEU A 52 -32.76 -37.57 19.10
CA LEU A 52 -31.30 -37.54 19.27
C LEU A 52 -30.59 -37.83 17.95
N ASP A 53 -30.99 -38.88 17.23
CA ASP A 53 -30.43 -39.19 15.91
C ASP A 53 -30.67 -38.06 14.91
N ALA A 54 -31.85 -37.45 14.93
CA ALA A 54 -32.17 -36.29 14.09
C ALA A 54 -31.32 -35.06 14.44
N LYS A 55 -31.12 -34.77 15.73
CA LYS A 55 -30.24 -33.69 16.21
C LYS A 55 -28.78 -33.95 15.87
N THR A 56 -28.28 -35.16 16.10
CA THR A 56 -26.90 -35.54 15.74
C THR A 56 -26.68 -35.44 14.22
N ALA A 57 -27.63 -35.90 13.41
CA ALA A 57 -27.55 -35.74 11.95
C ALA A 57 -27.65 -34.26 11.51
N GLN A 58 -28.37 -33.41 12.26
CA GLN A 58 -28.41 -31.97 12.03
C GLN A 58 -27.11 -31.26 12.43
N ASP A 59 -26.55 -31.62 13.58
CA ASP A 59 -25.28 -31.09 14.07
C ASP A 59 -24.15 -31.45 13.10
N HIS A 60 -24.08 -32.69 12.64
CA HIS A 60 -23.12 -33.11 11.62
C HIS A 60 -23.23 -32.29 10.32
N ARG A 61 -24.45 -32.03 9.83
CA ARG A 61 -24.66 -31.17 8.66
C ARG A 61 -24.21 -29.74 8.91
N THR A 62 -24.49 -29.19 10.09
CA THR A 62 -24.10 -27.82 10.47
C THR A 62 -22.58 -27.67 10.62
N ILE A 63 -21.91 -28.70 11.16
CA ILE A 63 -20.45 -28.75 11.26
C ILE A 63 -19.82 -28.73 9.86
N LEU A 64 -20.32 -29.59 8.95
CA LEU A 64 -19.80 -29.64 7.57
C LEU A 64 -20.05 -28.32 6.81
N ASP A 65 -21.23 -27.72 6.95
CA ASP A 65 -21.52 -26.40 6.37
C ASP A 65 -20.58 -25.32 6.93
N THR A 66 -20.36 -25.32 8.24
CA THR A 66 -19.48 -24.34 8.90
C THR A 66 -18.04 -24.51 8.44
N ASP A 67 -17.56 -25.75 8.35
CA ASP A 67 -16.22 -26.07 7.84
C ASP A 67 -16.07 -25.63 6.38
N GLN A 68 -17.04 -25.95 5.52
CA GLN A 68 -17.03 -25.52 4.12
C GLN A 68 -17.02 -23.98 4.00
N ARG A 69 -17.81 -23.27 4.79
CA ARG A 69 -17.81 -21.80 4.83
C ARG A 69 -16.50 -21.24 5.37
N ALA A 70 -15.90 -21.87 6.38
CA ALA A 70 -14.62 -21.48 6.94
C ALA A 70 -13.50 -21.65 5.90
N GLN A 71 -13.43 -22.80 5.21
CA GLN A 71 -12.46 -23.05 4.14
C GLN A 71 -12.63 -22.07 2.98
N ALA A 72 -13.87 -21.82 2.54
CA ALA A 72 -14.15 -20.81 1.51
C ALA A 72 -13.81 -19.38 1.97
N GLY A 73 -13.95 -19.09 3.27
CA GLY A 73 -13.53 -17.83 3.87
C GLY A 73 -12.01 -17.66 3.87
N ILE A 74 -11.28 -18.70 4.27
CA ILE A 74 -9.81 -18.73 4.25
C ILE A 74 -9.28 -18.54 2.83
N ALA A 75 -9.84 -19.26 1.85
CA ALA A 75 -9.42 -19.12 0.45
C ALA A 75 -9.65 -17.70 -0.09
N ARG A 76 -10.79 -17.08 0.26
CA ARG A 76 -11.06 -15.68 -0.10
C ARG A 76 -10.10 -14.70 0.58
N ALA A 77 -9.78 -14.93 1.86
CA ALA A 77 -8.84 -14.10 2.60
C ALA A 77 -7.42 -14.20 2.03
N GLN A 78 -6.98 -15.42 1.66
CA GLN A 78 -5.70 -15.65 0.98
C GLN A 78 -5.65 -14.94 -0.37
N GLY A 79 -6.67 -15.09 -1.22
CA GLY A 79 -6.72 -14.37 -2.50
C GLY A 79 -6.74 -12.84 -2.35
N ALA A 80 -7.42 -12.32 -1.33
CA ALA A 80 -7.40 -10.89 -1.03
C ALA A 80 -6.02 -10.42 -0.56
N ALA A 81 -5.32 -11.21 0.26
CA ALA A 81 -3.95 -10.93 0.69
C ALA A 81 -2.98 -10.94 -0.49
N ASP A 82 -3.04 -11.96 -1.35
CA ASP A 82 -2.20 -12.05 -2.56
C ASP A 82 -2.42 -10.85 -3.49
N THR A 83 -3.68 -10.41 -3.63
CA THR A 83 -4.02 -9.21 -4.43
C THR A 83 -3.47 -7.94 -3.78
N ALA A 84 -3.57 -7.82 -2.46
CA ALA A 84 -3.01 -6.68 -1.73
C ALA A 84 -1.48 -6.63 -1.84
N ASP A 85 -0.80 -7.77 -1.76
CA ASP A 85 0.65 -7.87 -1.94
C ASP A 85 1.07 -7.44 -3.35
N GLN A 86 0.34 -7.87 -4.38
CA GLN A 86 0.56 -7.43 -5.76
C GLN A 86 0.40 -5.91 -5.91
N HIS A 87 -0.66 -5.33 -5.33
CA HIS A 87 -0.85 -3.88 -5.32
C HIS A 87 0.27 -3.14 -4.59
N ALA A 88 0.75 -3.67 -3.46
CA ALA A 88 1.85 -3.09 -2.71
C ALA A 88 3.16 -3.09 -3.51
N MET A 89 3.48 -4.19 -4.21
CA MET A 89 4.65 -4.26 -5.09
C MET A 89 4.57 -3.27 -6.26
N ALA A 90 3.38 -3.16 -6.88
CA ALA A 90 3.15 -2.19 -7.96
C ALA A 90 3.29 -0.74 -7.46
N ALA A 91 2.73 -0.44 -6.28
CA ALA A 91 2.85 0.87 -5.65
C ALA A 91 4.30 1.22 -5.29
N GLY A 92 5.06 0.25 -4.77
CA GLY A 92 6.49 0.43 -4.49
C GLY A 92 7.28 0.77 -5.75
N THR A 93 7.04 0.05 -6.84
CA THR A 93 7.69 0.32 -8.14
C THR A 93 7.33 1.70 -8.68
N ALA A 94 6.07 2.11 -8.57
CA ALA A 94 5.61 3.43 -8.99
C ALA A 94 6.23 4.55 -8.15
N ALA A 95 6.37 4.35 -6.84
CA ALA A 95 7.02 5.30 -5.94
C ALA A 95 8.51 5.45 -6.26
N ASP A 96 9.22 4.35 -6.54
CA ASP A 96 10.63 4.39 -6.94
C ASP A 96 10.83 5.14 -8.27
N ALA A 97 9.94 4.93 -9.24
CA ALA A 97 9.96 5.65 -10.51
C ALA A 97 9.72 7.16 -10.29
N ALA A 98 8.74 7.52 -9.46
CA ALA A 98 8.45 8.90 -9.12
C ALA A 98 9.64 9.56 -8.39
N GLY A 99 10.30 8.85 -7.48
CA GLY A 99 11.49 9.33 -6.78
C GLY A 99 12.66 9.63 -7.73
N LYS A 100 12.91 8.76 -8.71
CA LYS A 100 13.93 8.99 -9.74
C LYS A 100 13.60 10.21 -10.60
N SER A 101 12.35 10.30 -11.07
CA SER A 101 11.90 11.45 -11.88
C SER A 101 12.00 12.77 -11.12
N ALA A 102 11.64 12.78 -9.83
CA ALA A 102 11.80 13.95 -8.98
C ALA A 102 13.28 14.35 -8.84
N GLN A 103 14.18 13.39 -8.60
CA GLN A 103 15.63 13.67 -8.51
C GLN A 103 16.18 14.25 -9.81
N GLU A 104 15.80 13.69 -10.96
CA GLU A 104 16.18 14.22 -12.28
C GLU A 104 15.66 15.66 -12.48
N ALA A 105 14.42 15.93 -12.09
CA ALA A 105 13.84 17.26 -12.16
C ALA A 105 14.61 18.26 -11.27
N TYR A 106 14.95 17.89 -10.04
CA TYR A 106 15.77 18.74 -9.16
C TYR A 106 17.14 19.04 -9.76
N ASN A 107 17.82 18.04 -10.31
CA ASN A 107 19.13 18.24 -10.95
C ASN A 107 19.02 19.19 -12.16
N ARG A 108 17.94 19.09 -12.95
CA ARG A 108 17.71 19.99 -14.09
C ARG A 108 17.39 21.41 -13.65
N VAL A 109 16.61 21.58 -12.59
CA VAL A 109 16.31 22.91 -12.03
C VAL A 109 17.59 23.55 -11.49
N ASP A 110 18.43 22.82 -10.77
CA ASP A 110 19.71 23.32 -10.25
C ASP A 110 20.65 23.75 -11.38
N SER A 111 20.76 22.93 -12.44
CA SER A 111 21.52 23.29 -13.65
C SER A 111 20.97 24.54 -14.34
N LEU A 112 19.64 24.69 -14.44
CA LEU A 112 19.03 25.85 -15.06
C LEU A 112 19.26 27.11 -14.21
N THR A 113 19.11 27.04 -12.89
CA THR A 113 19.43 28.14 -11.98
C THR A 113 20.89 28.57 -12.12
N GLY A 114 21.82 27.61 -12.25
CA GLY A 114 23.22 27.91 -12.55
C GLY A 114 23.41 28.65 -13.87
N VAL A 115 22.76 28.21 -14.96
CA VAL A 115 22.85 28.90 -16.27
C VAL A 115 22.24 30.29 -16.22
N VAL A 116 21.07 30.46 -15.60
CA VAL A 116 20.38 31.75 -15.51
C VAL A 116 21.16 32.73 -14.64
N ALA A 117 21.71 32.30 -13.51
CA ALA A 117 22.57 33.15 -12.68
C ALA A 117 23.84 33.61 -13.43
N ASN A 118 24.34 32.80 -14.37
CA ASN A 118 25.45 33.18 -15.26
C ASN A 118 24.99 34.07 -16.42
N LEU A 119 23.71 34.06 -16.81
CA LEU A 119 23.19 34.92 -17.87
C LEU A 119 23.15 36.39 -17.43
N ASP A 120 22.84 36.67 -16.16
CA ASP A 120 22.91 38.03 -15.58
C ASP A 120 24.34 38.60 -15.55
N HIS A 121 25.37 37.76 -15.80
CA HIS A 121 26.76 38.17 -15.89
C HIS A 121 27.27 38.28 -17.34
N TYR A 122 26.40 38.20 -18.36
CA TYR A 122 26.79 38.52 -19.73
C TYR A 122 27.06 40.02 -19.86
N THR A 123 28.33 40.39 -19.77
CA THR A 123 28.80 41.73 -20.10
C THR A 123 29.23 41.79 -21.56
N PRO A 124 29.02 42.92 -22.26
CA PRO A 124 29.55 43.10 -23.61
C PRO A 124 31.08 42.98 -23.58
N LEU A 125 31.63 41.91 -24.17
CA LEU A 125 33.07 41.69 -24.22
C LEU A 125 33.74 42.58 -25.27
N ALA A 126 33.09 42.70 -26.43
CA ALA A 126 33.50 43.55 -27.52
C ALA A 126 32.28 43.83 -28.41
N ASP A 127 32.30 44.95 -29.12
CA ASP A 127 31.34 45.30 -30.15
C ASP A 127 32.10 45.87 -31.36
N VAL A 128 31.60 45.62 -32.56
CA VAL A 128 32.13 46.17 -33.80
C VAL A 128 30.99 46.41 -34.79
N THR A 129 30.96 47.60 -35.37
CA THR A 129 30.03 47.94 -36.45
C THR A 129 30.83 48.13 -37.73
N VAL A 130 30.43 47.43 -38.79
CA VAL A 130 30.96 47.61 -40.14
C VAL A 130 29.85 48.07 -41.07
N THR A 131 30.20 48.85 -42.08
CA THR A 131 29.22 49.37 -43.03
C THR A 131 29.49 48.87 -44.43
N PHE A 132 28.41 48.59 -45.16
CA PHE A 132 28.48 48.20 -46.55
C PHE A 132 28.22 49.41 -47.43
N GLY A 133 28.88 49.44 -48.60
CA GLY A 133 28.53 50.42 -49.63
C GLY A 133 27.17 50.09 -50.27
N PHE A 134 26.55 51.08 -50.92
CA PHE A 134 25.30 50.88 -51.65
C PHE A 134 25.42 49.72 -52.66
N ASP A 135 24.45 48.80 -52.63
CA ASP A 135 24.38 47.59 -53.46
C ASP A 135 25.66 46.73 -53.43
N LYS A 136 26.31 46.65 -52.25
CA LYS A 136 27.53 45.85 -52.07
C LYS A 136 27.45 44.99 -50.82
N ALA A 137 27.81 43.71 -50.96
CA ALA A 137 28.07 42.80 -49.84
C ALA A 137 29.56 42.69 -49.49
N THR A 138 30.43 43.48 -50.13
CA THR A 138 31.87 43.42 -49.91
C THR A 138 32.30 44.48 -48.92
N LEU A 139 32.95 44.05 -47.84
CA LEU A 139 33.57 44.92 -46.84
C LEU A 139 34.80 45.62 -47.39
N THR A 140 35.04 46.85 -46.93
CA THR A 140 36.29 47.55 -47.24
C THR A 140 37.47 46.87 -46.55
N ALA A 141 38.70 47.17 -46.99
CA ALA A 141 39.89 46.66 -46.32
C ALA A 141 39.99 47.11 -44.85
N SER A 142 39.45 48.30 -44.53
CA SER A 142 39.40 48.80 -43.15
C SER A 142 38.43 47.99 -42.31
N ASP A 143 37.20 47.78 -42.79
CA ASP A 143 36.16 47.04 -42.05
C ASP A 143 36.61 45.60 -41.78
N LYS A 144 37.28 44.95 -42.75
CA LYS A 144 37.86 43.62 -42.55
C LYS A 144 38.89 43.61 -41.42
N LYS A 145 39.76 44.63 -41.38
CA LYS A 145 40.77 44.77 -40.32
C LYS A 145 40.11 44.99 -38.95
N ASP A 146 39.01 45.74 -38.90
CA ASP A 146 38.26 45.95 -37.65
C ASP A 146 37.59 44.66 -37.17
N LEU A 147 37.06 43.83 -38.09
CA LEU A 147 36.56 42.48 -37.77
C LEU A 147 37.69 41.55 -37.31
N ASP A 148 38.86 41.59 -37.94
CA ASP A 148 40.03 40.80 -37.51
C ASP A 148 40.45 41.19 -36.09
N ALA A 149 40.47 42.50 -35.77
CA ALA A 149 40.76 42.99 -34.44
C ALA A 149 39.69 42.61 -33.41
N PHE A 150 38.41 42.59 -33.80
CA PHE A 150 37.32 42.08 -32.98
C PHE A 150 37.47 40.57 -32.71
N ALA A 151 37.74 39.77 -33.74
CA ALA A 151 37.97 38.33 -33.61
C ALA A 151 39.15 38.03 -32.68
N ALA A 152 40.22 38.82 -32.75
CA ALA A 152 41.37 38.70 -31.84
C ALA A 152 41.01 38.95 -30.37
N LYS A 153 39.99 39.78 -30.06
CA LYS A 153 39.50 39.98 -28.68
C LYS A 153 38.70 38.80 -28.15
N LEU A 154 38.14 37.99 -29.05
CA LEU A 154 37.44 36.76 -28.71
C LEU A 154 38.41 35.57 -28.54
N ASP A 155 39.66 35.71 -28.98
CA ASP A 155 40.67 34.67 -28.81
C ASP A 155 40.93 34.41 -27.33
N GLY A 156 40.76 33.16 -26.90
CA GLY A 156 40.83 32.75 -25.49
C GLY A 156 39.57 33.02 -24.66
N ALA A 157 38.56 33.74 -25.17
CA ALA A 157 37.28 33.88 -24.50
C ALA A 157 36.53 32.53 -24.49
N ARG A 158 35.91 32.21 -23.36
CA ARG A 158 35.12 30.99 -23.17
C ARG A 158 33.71 31.39 -22.75
N HIS A 159 32.72 30.64 -23.20
CA HIS A 159 31.31 30.86 -22.84
C HIS A 159 30.79 32.26 -23.22
N TYR A 160 30.97 32.66 -24.48
CA TYR A 160 30.38 33.88 -25.04
C TYR A 160 29.29 33.56 -26.07
N ILE A 161 28.43 34.54 -26.32
CA ILE A 161 27.43 34.56 -27.39
C ILE A 161 27.90 35.59 -28.40
N LEU A 162 27.91 35.21 -29.69
CA LEU A 162 28.17 36.12 -30.79
C LEU A 162 26.84 36.40 -31.50
N GLU A 163 26.41 37.66 -31.44
CA GLU A 163 25.24 38.14 -32.17
C GLU A 163 25.71 38.91 -33.41
N VAL A 164 25.08 38.66 -34.57
CA VAL A 164 25.34 39.38 -35.81
C VAL A 164 24.01 39.91 -36.31
N THR A 165 23.88 41.24 -36.30
CA THR A 165 22.66 41.93 -36.75
C THR A 165 22.97 42.68 -38.03
N GLY A 166 22.30 42.29 -39.11
CA GLY A 166 22.39 42.96 -40.41
C GLY A 166 21.16 43.81 -40.67
N GLY A 167 21.35 44.93 -41.37
CA GLY A 167 20.27 45.79 -41.83
C GLY A 167 20.65 46.49 -43.13
N THR A 168 19.65 46.85 -43.91
CA THR A 168 19.79 47.70 -45.11
C THR A 168 19.25 49.09 -44.81
N ASP A 169 19.58 50.07 -45.65
CA ASP A 169 18.85 51.34 -45.63
C ASP A 169 17.42 51.16 -46.18
N SER A 170 16.60 52.21 -46.13
CA SER A 170 15.19 52.17 -46.54
C SER A 170 14.98 52.21 -48.06
N THR A 171 16.02 52.11 -48.87
CA THR A 171 15.97 52.21 -50.33
C THR A 171 15.94 50.81 -50.96
N GLY A 172 14.95 50.55 -51.81
CA GLY A 172 14.82 49.28 -52.54
C GLY A 172 13.52 48.56 -52.25
N ASP A 173 13.36 47.38 -52.84
CA ASP A 173 12.22 46.49 -52.58
C ASP A 173 12.44 45.75 -51.25
N PRO A 174 11.44 45.61 -50.36
CA PRO A 174 11.60 44.91 -49.08
C PRO A 174 12.01 43.43 -49.17
N GLN A 175 11.88 42.79 -50.34
CA GLN A 175 12.28 41.41 -50.60
C GLN A 175 13.71 41.28 -51.18
N TYR A 176 14.37 42.39 -51.50
CA TYR A 176 15.73 42.45 -52.05
C TYR A 176 16.76 42.63 -50.92
#